data_AF-A0A7J2TPS0-F1
#
_entry.id   AF-A0A7J2TPS0-F1
#
_cell.length_a   1.000
_cell.length_b   1.000
_cell.length_c   1.000
_cell.angle_alpha   90.00
_cell.angle_beta   90.00
_cell.angle_gamma   90.00
#
_symmetry.space_group_name_H-M   'P 1'
#
loop_
_entity.id
_entity.type
_entity.pdbx_description
1 polymer ?
#
loop_
_entity_poly.entity_id
_entity_poly.type
_entity_poly.pdbx_seq_one_letter_code
_entity_poly.pdbx_strand_id
1 'polypeptide(L)'
;MAAEEAEEKQQKRILILCVDRDGDLGIKTNVKTPVIGRDANLNAAVALALKDPEEPDANAMFEAVSIYDRLKSENKPEETFEIATIAGSELGGVGADRKIVAELSELLNSFSANEVILVTDGYSDQAVLPLIESRVPVTSVRRIVIKHSESIEETAALFTRYLRMIMENPRYSRIALGLPGLLILIWGILSFFNLLYYYWIAFIFVVSLFLLVKGFGIDKTVKNFYRWIKEYSPPPLPVQISNYTAVAGALCIGIGIFLGWTNAASFVAMQTPAPVDMAGWLSILPKITGYFIKGSMDLIIVGISVTLLGRAIRWYFERDSRLLRNAALIASVAWSRVILDETATVLIRPELGYDKLILSIVVGILIGIASVLVVFVVHRSARGFFEKTEEQVGELGEG
;
A
#
# COMPACT_ATOMS: atom_id res chain seq x y z
N MET A 1 56.80 77.36 35.47
CA MET A 1 57.36 76.79 34.22
C MET A 1 56.82 75.38 34.12
N ALA A 2 55.61 75.17 33.60
CA ALA A 2 55.15 75.38 32.23
C ALA A 2 55.59 74.23 31.31
N ALA A 3 54.69 73.26 31.13
CA ALA A 3 54.26 72.74 29.82
C ALA A 3 53.08 71.80 30.10
N GLU A 4 51.93 72.41 30.31
CA GLU A 4 50.63 71.78 30.19
C GLU A 4 50.47 71.51 28.68
N GLU A 5 50.94 70.34 28.23
CA GLU A 5 50.69 69.89 26.86
C GLU A 5 49.23 69.46 26.80
N ALA A 6 48.40 70.41 26.39
CA ALA A 6 47.07 70.15 25.89
C ALA A 6 47.19 69.12 24.76
N GLU A 7 46.91 67.85 25.05
CA GLU A 7 46.50 66.90 24.02
C GLU A 7 45.30 67.52 23.31
N GLU A 8 45.52 68.04 22.10
CA GLU A 8 44.44 68.25 21.14
C GLU A 8 43.69 66.93 21.07
N LYS A 9 42.51 66.87 21.70
CA LYS A 9 41.60 65.73 21.60
C LYS A 9 41.32 65.52 20.12
N GLN A 10 42.05 64.58 19.51
CA GLN A 10 41.89 64.24 18.12
C GLN A 10 40.47 63.71 17.97
N GLN A 11 39.62 64.52 17.36
CA GLN A 11 38.22 64.21 17.13
C GLN A 11 38.15 62.89 16.34
N LYS A 12 37.57 61.85 16.95
CA LYS A 12 37.52 60.53 16.36
C LYS A 12 36.54 60.53 15.20
N ARG A 13 37.04 60.37 13.98
CA ARG A 13 36.22 60.28 12.77
C ARG A 13 35.87 58.83 12.50
N ILE A 14 34.62 58.45 12.73
CA ILE A 14 34.14 57.07 12.60
C ILE A 14 33.28 56.98 11.33
N LEU A 15 33.68 56.10 10.42
CA LEU A 15 32.94 55.83 9.19
C LEU A 15 32.13 54.54 9.35
N ILE A 16 30.81 54.63 9.15
CA ILE A 16 29.94 53.47 9.08
C ILE A 16 29.83 53.09 7.60
N LEU A 17 30.42 51.95 7.26
CA LEU A 17 30.60 51.53 5.89
C LEU A 17 29.76 50.30 5.59
N CYS A 18 28.83 50.43 4.65
CA CYS A 18 28.14 49.31 4.03
C CYS A 18 28.86 48.95 2.72
N VAL A 19 28.98 47.67 2.42
CA VAL A 19 29.65 47.21 1.19
C VAL A 19 28.76 46.23 0.45
N ASP A 20 28.37 46.63 -0.75
CA ASP A 20 27.71 45.78 -1.75
C ASP A 20 28.81 45.26 -2.69
N ARG A 21 29.19 43.99 -2.57
CA ARG A 21 30.33 43.47 -3.34
C ARG A 21 29.98 43.24 -4.81
N ASP A 22 28.78 42.74 -5.08
CA ASP A 22 28.38 42.27 -6.40
C ASP A 22 27.81 43.41 -7.27
N GLY A 23 27.64 44.59 -6.68
CA GLY A 23 27.26 45.81 -7.36
C GLY A 23 25.76 45.92 -7.62
N ASP A 24 24.95 45.16 -6.89
CA ASP A 24 23.50 45.07 -7.06
C ASP A 24 22.81 46.42 -6.89
N LEU A 25 23.31 47.29 -6.02
CA LEU A 25 22.83 48.66 -5.86
C LEU A 25 22.97 49.43 -7.17
N GLY A 26 24.14 49.41 -7.79
CA GLY A 26 24.40 50.14 -9.04
C GLY A 26 23.60 49.58 -10.22
N ILE A 27 23.48 48.25 -10.30
CA ILE A 27 22.83 47.55 -11.42
C ILE A 27 21.31 47.67 -11.34
N LYS A 28 20.73 47.37 -10.17
CA LYS A 28 19.28 47.27 -9.99
C LYS A 28 18.64 48.65 -9.87
N THR A 29 19.33 49.63 -9.28
CA THR A 29 18.75 50.96 -8.97
C THR A 29 19.34 52.13 -9.76
N ASN A 30 20.38 51.94 -10.56
CA ASN A 30 21.13 53.01 -11.26
C ASN A 30 21.71 54.09 -10.31
N VAL A 31 21.81 53.81 -9.01
CA VAL A 31 22.46 54.71 -8.05
C VAL A 31 23.98 54.61 -8.22
N LYS A 32 24.66 55.76 -8.33
CA LYS A 32 26.11 55.81 -8.45
C LYS A 32 26.75 55.69 -7.07
N THR A 33 27.68 54.76 -6.94
CA THR A 33 28.56 54.60 -5.77
C THR A 33 29.87 55.38 -5.96
N PRO A 34 30.52 55.86 -4.86
CA PRO A 34 30.13 55.73 -3.46
C PRO A 34 28.96 56.64 -3.07
N VAL A 35 28.01 56.12 -2.28
CA VAL A 35 26.87 56.89 -1.74
C VAL A 35 27.23 57.41 -0.36
N ILE A 36 27.34 58.73 -0.21
CA ILE A 36 27.78 59.38 1.04
C ILE A 36 26.60 60.12 1.69
N GLY A 37 26.50 60.02 3.01
CA GLY A 37 25.51 60.73 3.81
C GLY A 37 24.25 59.92 4.11
N ARG A 38 23.62 60.24 5.23
CA ARG A 38 22.48 59.48 5.77
C ARG A 38 21.31 59.39 4.81
N ASP A 39 20.82 60.52 4.30
CA ASP A 39 19.60 60.56 3.49
C ASP A 39 19.81 59.93 2.12
N ALA A 40 21.03 60.06 1.56
CA ALA A 40 21.39 59.40 0.31
C ALA A 40 21.41 57.87 0.47
N ASN A 41 22.00 57.36 1.55
CA ASN A 41 22.02 55.94 1.86
C ASN A 41 20.62 55.38 2.16
N LEU A 42 19.77 56.12 2.88
CA LEU A 42 18.39 55.72 3.13
C LEU A 42 17.57 55.64 1.84
N ASN A 43 17.67 56.66 0.96
CA ASN A 43 16.97 56.66 -0.31
C ASN A 43 17.45 55.53 -1.24
N ALA A 44 18.75 55.25 -1.25
CA ALA A 44 19.36 54.17 -2.02
C ALA A 44 18.88 52.79 -1.50
N ALA A 45 18.83 52.59 -0.17
CA ALA A 45 18.30 51.38 0.45
C ALA A 45 16.81 51.15 0.12
N VAL A 46 15.99 52.21 0.19
CA VAL A 46 14.57 52.16 -0.18
C VAL A 46 14.41 51.84 -1.67
N ALA A 47 15.20 52.44 -2.54
CA ALA A 47 15.16 52.16 -3.98
C ALA A 47 15.54 50.70 -4.28
N LEU A 48 16.53 50.15 -3.58
CA LEU A 48 16.95 48.75 -3.73
C LEU A 48 15.88 47.78 -3.23
N ALA A 49 15.34 48.00 -2.03
CA ALA A 49 14.29 47.17 -1.46
C ALA A 49 12.98 47.21 -2.28
N LEU A 50 12.65 48.34 -2.91
CA LEU A 50 11.49 48.45 -3.81
C LEU A 50 11.72 47.73 -5.14
N LYS A 51 12.96 47.66 -5.60
CA LYS A 51 13.31 47.02 -6.87
C LYS A 51 13.45 45.51 -6.72
N ASP A 52 14.07 45.07 -5.64
CA ASP A 52 14.31 43.67 -5.31
C ASP A 52 14.15 43.46 -3.79
N PRO A 53 12.96 43.04 -3.33
CA PRO A 53 12.69 42.84 -1.91
C PRO A 53 13.46 41.68 -1.26
N GLU A 54 14.04 40.77 -2.06
CA GLU A 54 14.79 39.61 -1.57
C GLU A 54 16.29 39.91 -1.38
N GLU A 55 16.76 41.07 -1.85
CA GLU A 55 18.17 41.47 -1.81
C GLU A 55 18.67 41.75 -0.37
N PRO A 56 19.66 41.00 0.14
CA PRO A 56 20.21 41.24 1.47
C PRO A 56 20.84 42.62 1.68
N ASP A 57 21.44 43.20 0.64
CA ASP A 57 22.19 44.46 0.74
C ASP A 57 21.33 45.64 1.20
N ALA A 58 20.03 45.67 0.85
CA ALA A 58 19.13 46.73 1.30
C ALA A 58 19.02 46.76 2.83
N ASN A 59 18.97 45.59 3.48
CA ASN A 59 18.92 45.48 4.93
C ASN A 59 20.25 45.85 5.59
N ALA A 60 21.38 45.57 4.94
CA ALA A 60 22.69 46.04 5.36
C ALA A 60 22.77 47.57 5.38
N MET A 61 22.24 48.23 4.35
CA MET A 61 22.17 49.69 4.30
C MET A 61 21.22 50.27 5.37
N PHE A 62 20.08 49.63 5.63
CA PHE A 62 19.16 50.07 6.70
C PHE A 62 19.79 49.97 8.10
N GLU A 63 20.53 48.90 8.39
CA GLU A 63 21.25 48.79 9.66
C GLU A 63 22.40 49.80 9.76
N ALA A 64 23.10 50.10 8.67
CA ALA A 64 24.12 51.15 8.65
C ALA A 64 23.51 52.51 9.02
N VAL A 65 22.34 52.85 8.47
CA VAL A 65 21.58 54.07 8.84
C VAL A 65 21.14 54.02 10.31
N SER A 66 20.64 52.87 10.78
CA SER A 66 20.23 52.66 12.18
C SER A 66 21.39 52.86 13.16
N ILE A 67 22.58 52.34 12.84
CA ILE A 67 23.79 52.52 13.63
C ILE A 67 24.22 53.99 13.65
N TYR A 68 24.17 54.67 12.49
CA TYR A 68 24.48 56.10 12.39
C TYR A 68 23.56 56.92 13.29
N ASP A 69 22.25 56.69 13.22
CA ASP A 69 21.26 57.40 14.02
C ASP A 69 21.45 57.15 15.53
N ARG A 70 21.73 55.89 15.91
CA ARG A 70 22.00 55.53 17.30
C ARG A 70 23.25 56.24 17.83
N LEU A 71 24.37 56.17 17.10
CA LEU A 71 25.63 56.79 17.52
C LEU A 71 25.53 58.32 17.56
N LYS A 72 24.82 58.92 16.61
CA LYS A 72 24.54 60.35 16.60
C LYS A 72 23.66 60.77 17.79
N SER A 73 22.68 59.94 18.18
CA SER A 73 21.81 60.21 19.33
C SER A 73 22.53 60.17 20.68
N GLU A 74 23.63 59.40 20.79
CA GLU A 74 24.48 59.37 21.98
C GLU A 74 25.24 60.69 22.22
N ASN A 75 25.30 61.58 21.21
CA ASN A 75 25.79 62.97 21.30
C ASN A 75 27.14 63.13 22.02
N LYS A 76 28.13 62.30 21.68
CA LYS A 76 29.50 62.47 22.16
C LYS A 76 30.21 63.56 21.33
N PRO A 77 30.59 64.71 21.93
CA PRO A 77 31.16 65.83 21.19
C PRO A 77 32.56 65.56 20.60
N GLU A 78 33.20 64.47 21.00
CA GLU A 78 34.55 64.07 20.57
C GLU A 78 34.53 63.11 19.35
N GLU A 79 33.35 62.69 18.89
CA GLU A 79 33.18 61.72 17.81
C GLU A 79 32.39 62.35 16.64
N THR A 80 32.88 62.20 15.41
CA THR A 80 32.14 62.57 14.19
C THR A 80 31.86 61.33 13.38
N PHE A 81 30.59 61.17 13.00
CA PHE A 81 30.11 60.02 12.26
C PHE A 81 29.79 60.42 10.83
N GLU A 82 30.19 59.58 9.89
CA GLU A 82 29.75 59.63 8.49
C GLU A 82 29.28 58.23 8.08
N ILE A 83 28.34 58.16 7.15
CA ILE A 83 27.86 56.89 6.60
C ILE A 83 28.11 56.87 5.10
N ALA A 84 28.64 55.74 4.61
CA ALA A 84 28.82 55.53 3.19
C ALA A 84 28.48 54.09 2.78
N THR A 85 28.00 53.94 1.55
CA THR A 85 27.90 52.65 0.88
C THR A 85 28.80 52.66 -0.35
N ILE A 86 29.69 51.68 -0.43
CA ILE A 86 30.54 51.44 -1.60
C ILE A 86 30.06 50.18 -2.31
N ALA A 87 30.24 50.13 -3.63
CA ALA A 87 29.84 48.97 -4.41
C ALA A 87 30.94 48.45 -5.34
N GLY A 88 31.01 47.13 -5.45
CA GLY A 88 31.85 46.44 -6.43
C GLY A 88 31.20 46.39 -7.81
N SER A 89 31.43 45.30 -8.53
CA SER A 89 31.07 45.16 -9.94
C SER A 89 30.47 43.79 -10.21
N GLU A 90 29.49 43.73 -11.11
CA GLU A 90 28.76 42.51 -11.51
C GLU A 90 29.65 41.34 -11.95
N LEU A 91 30.76 41.65 -12.61
CA LEU A 91 31.70 40.64 -13.12
C LEU A 91 32.44 39.91 -11.99
N GLY A 92 32.31 40.39 -10.75
CA GLY A 92 32.93 39.81 -9.56
C GLY A 92 34.46 39.77 -9.62
N GLY A 93 35.03 39.00 -8.68
CA GLY A 93 36.47 38.74 -8.63
C GLY A 93 37.32 40.00 -8.49
N VAL A 94 38.51 39.99 -9.12
CA VAL A 94 39.52 41.04 -8.98
C VAL A 94 39.03 42.42 -9.45
N GLY A 95 38.10 42.47 -10.40
CA GLY A 95 37.53 43.72 -10.89
C GLY A 95 36.68 44.43 -9.83
N ALA A 96 35.82 43.66 -9.14
CA ALA A 96 35.02 44.15 -8.03
C ALA A 96 35.91 44.61 -6.86
N ASP A 97 36.90 43.79 -6.48
CA ASP A 97 37.82 44.11 -5.38
C ASP A 97 38.61 45.40 -5.66
N ARG A 98 39.06 45.61 -6.91
CA ARG A 98 39.76 46.85 -7.33
C ARG A 98 38.84 48.08 -7.27
N LYS A 99 37.57 47.93 -7.66
CA LYS A 99 36.60 49.02 -7.62
C LYS A 99 36.29 49.42 -6.18
N ILE A 100 36.06 48.45 -5.29
CA ILE A 100 35.85 48.67 -3.85
C ILE A 100 37.02 49.45 -3.24
N VAL A 101 38.26 49.06 -3.54
CA VAL A 101 39.45 49.78 -3.03
C VAL A 101 39.55 51.20 -3.60
N ALA A 102 39.18 51.41 -4.85
CA ALA A 102 39.19 52.74 -5.48
C ALA A 102 38.14 53.67 -4.85
N GLU A 103 36.89 53.20 -4.70
CA GLU A 103 35.81 53.96 -4.06
C GLU A 103 36.11 54.25 -2.58
N LEU A 104 36.67 53.27 -1.85
CA LEU A 104 37.12 53.49 -0.47
C LEU A 104 38.22 54.55 -0.40
N SER A 105 39.17 54.54 -1.33
CA SER A 105 40.24 55.55 -1.36
C SER A 105 39.70 56.94 -1.68
N GLU A 106 38.73 57.05 -2.59
CA GLU A 106 38.03 58.31 -2.90
C GLU A 106 37.26 58.83 -1.68
N LEU A 107 36.55 57.94 -0.99
CA LEU A 107 35.81 58.26 0.22
C LEU A 107 36.74 58.79 1.33
N LEU A 108 37.88 58.14 1.57
CA LEU A 108 38.84 58.54 2.61
C LEU A 108 39.55 59.86 2.31
N ASN A 109 39.67 60.23 1.04
CA ASN A 109 40.14 61.56 0.66
C ASN A 109 39.11 62.65 1.02
N SER A 110 37.81 62.35 0.92
CA SER A 110 36.74 63.28 1.28
C SER A 110 36.48 63.35 2.78
N PHE A 111 36.53 62.20 3.46
CA PHE A 111 36.32 62.03 4.89
C PHE A 111 37.42 61.13 5.45
N SER A 112 38.43 61.75 6.06
CA SER A 112 39.59 61.05 6.61
C SER A 112 39.23 60.29 7.90
N ALA A 113 38.57 59.15 7.76
CA ALA A 113 38.13 58.34 8.90
C ALA A 113 39.32 57.73 9.65
N ASN A 114 39.29 57.80 10.98
CA ASN A 114 40.25 57.14 11.86
C ASN A 114 39.85 55.68 12.12
N GLU A 115 38.55 55.39 12.11
CA GLU A 115 37.98 54.09 12.46
C GLU A 115 36.82 53.76 11.53
N VAL A 116 36.64 52.49 11.19
CA VAL A 116 35.51 52.00 10.39
C VAL A 116 34.67 51.01 11.20
N ILE A 117 33.35 51.18 11.15
CA ILE A 117 32.37 50.16 11.51
C ILE A 117 31.84 49.56 10.22
N LEU A 118 32.24 48.33 9.94
CA LEU A 118 31.83 47.61 8.74
C LEU A 118 30.46 46.95 8.98
N VAL A 119 29.49 47.22 8.11
CA VAL A 119 28.16 46.60 8.11
C VAL A 119 28.04 45.73 6.87
N THR A 120 27.66 44.47 7.06
CA THR A 120 27.66 43.47 6.00
C THR A 120 26.66 42.34 6.30
N ASP A 121 26.18 41.69 5.25
CA ASP A 121 25.16 40.65 5.25
C ASP A 121 25.71 39.23 5.56
N GLY A 122 27.02 39.10 5.79
CA GLY A 122 27.66 37.88 6.28
C GLY A 122 28.28 36.99 5.20
N TYR A 123 27.81 37.05 3.95
CA TYR A 123 28.33 36.21 2.86
C TYR A 123 29.58 36.83 2.21
N SER A 124 29.68 38.17 2.25
CA SER A 124 30.73 38.95 1.59
C SER A 124 31.92 39.33 2.50
N ASP A 125 31.79 39.19 3.82
CA ASP A 125 32.76 39.64 4.83
C ASP A 125 34.18 39.10 4.64
N GLN A 126 34.31 37.81 4.32
CA GLN A 126 35.62 37.14 4.29
C GLN A 126 36.54 37.68 3.20
N ALA A 127 35.95 38.20 2.11
CA ALA A 127 36.70 38.74 1.00
C ALA A 127 36.92 40.26 1.12
N VAL A 128 35.96 40.98 1.70
CA VAL A 128 35.97 42.45 1.76
C VAL A 128 36.75 42.97 2.96
N LEU A 129 36.68 42.30 4.12
CA LEU A 129 37.32 42.76 5.35
C LEU A 129 38.82 43.04 5.20
N PRO A 130 39.65 42.15 4.59
CA PRO A 130 41.08 42.40 4.42
C PRO A 130 41.38 43.61 3.53
N LEU A 131 40.50 43.91 2.56
CA LEU A 131 40.67 45.04 1.64
C LEU A 131 40.47 46.37 2.38
N ILE A 132 39.51 46.42 3.30
CA ILE A 132 39.22 47.62 4.10
C ILE A 132 40.27 47.81 5.19
N GLU A 133 40.60 46.75 5.92
CA GLU A 133 41.63 46.77 6.97
C GLU A 133 43.00 47.24 6.44
N SER A 134 43.28 47.02 5.16
CA SER A 134 44.52 47.51 4.52
C SER A 134 44.62 49.03 4.41
N ARG A 135 43.50 49.77 4.54
CA ARG A 135 43.44 51.24 4.39
C ARG A 135 43.07 51.97 5.66
N VAL A 136 42.18 51.42 6.48
CA VAL A 136 41.70 52.02 7.74
C VAL A 136 41.44 50.91 8.76
N PRO A 137 41.78 51.11 10.04
CA PRO A 137 41.47 50.12 11.07
C PRO A 137 39.96 49.96 11.24
N VAL A 138 39.51 48.70 11.26
CA VAL A 138 38.11 48.32 11.48
C VAL A 138 37.91 48.04 12.97
N THR A 139 37.16 48.90 13.67
CA THR A 139 36.93 48.77 15.13
C THR A 139 35.85 47.74 15.43
N SER A 140 34.88 47.57 14.53
CA SER A 140 33.75 46.66 14.72
C SER A 140 33.19 46.18 13.38
N VAL A 141 32.80 44.92 13.33
CA VAL A 141 32.10 44.31 12.20
C VAL A 141 30.70 43.93 12.66
N ARG A 142 29.69 44.57 12.07
CA ARG A 142 28.28 44.24 12.27
C ARG A 142 27.81 43.33 11.13
N ARG A 143 27.63 42.05 11.47
CA ARG A 143 27.01 41.07 10.58
C ARG A 143 25.51 41.05 10.76
N ILE A 144 24.78 41.18 9.66
CA ILE A 144 23.33 41.00 9.63
C ILE A 144 23.06 39.71 8.90
N VAL A 145 22.64 38.70 9.62
CA VAL A 145 22.13 37.49 9.00
C VAL A 145 20.62 37.67 8.83
N ILE A 146 20.18 37.86 7.59
CA ILE A 146 18.75 37.82 7.29
C ILE A 146 18.31 36.37 7.50
N LYS A 147 17.30 36.17 8.36
CA LYS A 147 16.78 34.84 8.66
C LYS A 147 16.09 34.27 7.41
N HIS A 148 16.83 33.57 6.56
CA HIS A 148 16.25 32.73 5.51
C HIS A 148 15.84 31.38 6.11
N SER A 149 14.59 31.33 6.57
CA SER A 149 13.79 30.19 7.04
C SER A 149 14.51 29.05 7.79
N GLU A 150 14.14 28.88 9.06
CA GLU A 150 14.41 27.72 9.95
C GLU A 150 14.13 26.36 9.27
N SER A 151 13.25 26.32 8.27
CA SER A 151 12.84 25.12 7.54
C SER A 151 13.96 24.40 6.77
N ILE A 152 14.99 25.13 6.29
CA ILE A 152 16.09 24.52 5.52
C ILE A 152 17.10 23.86 6.46
N GLU A 153 17.42 24.50 7.58
CA GLU A 153 18.31 23.93 8.59
C GLU A 153 17.70 22.70 9.25
N GLU A 154 16.40 22.75 9.59
CA GLU A 154 15.69 21.59 10.14
C GLU A 154 15.66 20.43 9.13
N THR A 155 15.37 20.70 7.86
CA THR A 155 15.38 19.67 6.82
C THR A 155 16.77 19.07 6.63
N ALA A 156 17.82 19.90 6.61
CA ALA A 156 19.21 19.44 6.49
C ALA A 156 19.65 18.62 7.71
N ALA A 157 19.27 19.04 8.92
CA ALA A 157 19.56 18.32 10.16
C ALA A 157 18.85 16.96 10.20
N LEU A 158 17.56 16.92 9.80
CA LEU A 158 16.80 15.67 9.68
C LEU A 158 17.41 14.74 8.64
N PHE A 159 17.75 15.25 7.45
CA PHE A 159 18.36 14.47 6.40
C PHE A 159 19.70 13.87 6.84
N THR A 160 20.56 14.69 7.46
CA THR A 160 21.85 14.25 8.01
C THR A 160 21.67 13.19 9.09
N ARG A 161 20.66 13.33 9.95
CA ARG A 161 20.33 12.35 10.99
C ARG A 161 19.87 11.01 10.40
N TYR A 162 19.04 11.03 9.35
CA TYR A 162 18.64 9.80 8.65
C TYR A 162 19.80 9.15 7.92
N LEU A 163 20.68 9.93 7.27
CA LEU A 163 21.88 9.40 6.62
C LEU A 163 22.78 8.70 7.63
N ARG A 164 23.04 9.37 8.76
CA ARG A 164 23.81 8.81 9.87
C ARG A 164 23.15 7.55 10.43
N MET A 165 21.82 7.54 10.56
CA MET A 165 21.07 6.35 11.00
C MET A 165 21.26 5.17 10.03
N ILE A 166 21.19 5.42 8.73
CA ILE A 166 21.40 4.40 7.70
C ILE A 166 22.84 3.86 7.76
N MET A 167 23.84 4.71 8.00
CA MET A 167 25.25 4.29 7.97
C MET A 167 25.71 3.60 9.26
N GLU A 168 25.35 4.15 10.42
CA GLU A 168 25.85 3.71 11.73
C GLU A 168 25.03 2.58 12.36
N ASN A 169 23.72 2.49 12.09
CA ASN A 169 22.91 1.44 12.70
C ASN A 169 23.01 0.13 11.91
N PRO A 170 23.49 -0.97 12.51
CA PRO A 170 23.75 -2.22 11.80
C PRO A 170 22.47 -2.87 11.23
N ARG A 171 21.30 -2.56 11.79
CA ARG A 171 20.02 -3.04 11.29
C ARG A 171 19.57 -2.31 10.02
N TYR A 172 19.69 -0.99 10.01
CA TYR A 172 19.25 -0.15 8.88
C TYR A 172 20.27 -0.16 7.75
N SER A 173 21.56 -0.13 8.07
CA SER A 173 22.67 -0.23 7.11
C SER A 173 22.58 -1.48 6.24
N ARG A 174 22.31 -2.64 6.84
CA ARG A 174 22.15 -3.90 6.09
C ARG A 174 21.05 -3.85 5.03
N ILE A 175 19.94 -3.15 5.31
CA ILE A 175 18.79 -3.11 4.40
C ILE A 175 18.96 -1.99 3.37
N ALA A 176 19.36 -0.80 3.79
CA ALA A 176 19.42 0.38 2.94
C ALA A 176 20.71 0.49 2.12
N LEU A 177 21.84 -0.01 2.63
CA LEU A 177 23.13 0.00 1.92
C LEU A 177 23.55 -1.41 1.50
N GLY A 178 23.38 -2.40 2.38
CA GLY A 178 23.81 -3.77 2.12
C GLY A 178 23.06 -4.43 0.97
N LEU A 179 21.72 -4.37 0.96
CA LEU A 179 20.92 -5.01 -0.08
C LEU A 179 21.12 -4.37 -1.46
N PRO A 180 21.08 -3.03 -1.64
CA PRO A 180 21.41 -2.41 -2.92
C PRO A 180 22.87 -2.62 -3.32
N GLY A 181 23.81 -2.56 -2.38
CA GLY A 181 25.22 -2.82 -2.65
C GLY A 181 25.48 -4.23 -3.18
N LEU A 182 24.82 -5.24 -2.60
CA LEU A 182 24.88 -6.62 -3.09
C LEU A 182 24.28 -6.75 -4.49
N LEU A 183 23.14 -6.10 -4.75
CA LEU A 183 22.50 -6.10 -6.07
C LEU A 183 23.40 -5.46 -7.14
N ILE A 184 24.04 -4.34 -6.83
CA ILE A 184 25.00 -3.66 -7.73
C ILE A 184 26.24 -4.55 -7.97
N LEU A 185 26.73 -5.24 -6.94
CA LEU A 185 27.84 -6.18 -7.08
C LEU A 185 27.47 -7.34 -8.01
N ILE A 186 26.30 -7.95 -7.81
CA ILE A 186 25.79 -9.01 -8.70
C ILE A 186 25.63 -8.48 -10.12
N TRP A 187 25.07 -7.27 -10.28
CA TRP A 187 24.93 -6.61 -11.58
C TRP A 187 26.29 -6.43 -12.28
N GLY A 188 27.32 -6.00 -11.56
CA GLY A 188 28.68 -5.87 -12.08
C GLY A 188 29.29 -7.21 -12.52
N ILE A 189 29.15 -8.26 -11.70
CA ILE A 189 29.65 -9.61 -12.05
C ILE A 189 28.91 -10.15 -13.29
N LEU A 190 27.59 -10.09 -13.31
CA LEU A 190 26.80 -10.61 -14.44
C LEU A 190 26.99 -9.80 -15.73
N SER A 191 27.37 -8.53 -15.62
CA SER A 191 27.77 -7.70 -16.76
C SER A 191 28.99 -8.26 -17.46
N PHE A 192 30.01 -8.69 -16.71
CA PHE A 192 31.22 -9.28 -17.27
C PHE A 192 30.93 -10.56 -18.09
N PHE A 193 29.95 -11.36 -17.66
CA PHE A 193 29.55 -12.58 -18.37
C PHE A 193 28.48 -12.35 -19.45
N ASN A 194 28.03 -11.11 -19.67
CA ASN A 194 26.95 -10.77 -20.60
C ASN A 194 25.59 -11.43 -20.26
N LEU A 195 25.34 -11.72 -18.97
CA LEU A 195 24.07 -12.28 -18.45
C LEU A 195 23.11 -11.21 -17.92
N LEU A 196 23.33 -9.94 -18.26
CA LEU A 196 22.57 -8.80 -17.73
C LEU A 196 21.05 -8.90 -17.99
N TYR A 197 20.68 -9.53 -19.12
CA TYR A 197 19.28 -9.78 -19.45
C TYR A 197 18.56 -10.66 -18.41
N TYR A 198 19.19 -11.76 -17.98
CA TYR A 198 18.64 -12.65 -16.95
C TYR A 198 18.58 -11.99 -15.58
N TYR A 199 19.54 -11.13 -15.26
CA TYR A 199 19.52 -10.32 -14.04
C TYR A 199 18.25 -9.45 -13.99
N TRP A 200 17.94 -8.73 -15.07
CA TRP A 200 16.76 -7.85 -15.11
C TRP A 200 15.45 -8.63 -14.95
N ILE A 201 15.33 -9.77 -15.62
CA ILE A 201 14.16 -10.65 -15.48
C ILE A 201 14.01 -11.10 -14.02
N ALA A 202 15.08 -11.63 -13.41
CA ALA A 202 15.06 -12.12 -12.04
C ALA A 202 14.76 -10.97 -11.05
N PHE A 203 15.38 -9.81 -11.25
CA PHE A 203 15.17 -8.63 -10.42
C PHE A 203 13.72 -8.16 -10.44
N ILE A 204 13.15 -7.95 -11.64
CA ILE A 204 11.76 -7.54 -11.80
C ILE A 204 10.83 -8.58 -11.19
N PHE A 205 11.07 -9.86 -11.45
CA PHE A 205 10.24 -10.94 -10.91
C PHE A 205 10.24 -10.96 -9.38
N VAL A 206 11.42 -10.87 -8.75
CA VAL A 206 11.54 -10.87 -7.28
C VAL A 206 10.91 -9.62 -6.67
N VAL A 207 11.11 -8.45 -7.26
CA VAL A 207 10.50 -7.19 -6.79
C VAL A 207 8.99 -7.24 -6.94
N SER A 208 8.48 -7.69 -8.09
CA SER A 208 7.04 -7.86 -8.33
C SER A 208 6.42 -8.83 -7.32
N LEU A 209 7.06 -9.98 -7.08
CA LEU A 209 6.57 -10.96 -6.10
C LEU A 209 6.56 -10.36 -4.69
N PHE A 210 7.63 -9.66 -4.30
CA PHE A 210 7.70 -8.99 -3.00
C PHE A 210 6.59 -7.95 -2.84
N LEU A 211 6.36 -7.10 -3.85
CA LEU A 211 5.31 -6.09 -3.85
C LEU A 211 3.92 -6.71 -3.81
N LEU A 212 3.67 -7.83 -4.49
CA LEU A 212 2.40 -8.56 -4.39
C LEU A 212 2.19 -9.09 -2.97
N VAL A 213 3.19 -9.77 -2.39
CA VAL A 213 3.08 -10.34 -1.04
C VAL A 213 2.83 -9.25 0.00
N LYS A 214 3.58 -8.14 -0.05
CA LYS A 214 3.43 -7.02 0.89
C LYS A 214 2.19 -6.17 0.62
N GLY A 215 1.89 -5.88 -0.64
CA GLY A 215 0.79 -5.01 -1.06
C GLY A 215 -0.58 -5.61 -0.79
N PHE A 216 -0.72 -6.93 -0.98
CA PHE A 216 -1.95 -7.65 -0.65
C PHE A 216 -1.98 -8.18 0.79
N GLY A 217 -0.92 -7.94 1.59
CA GLY A 217 -0.84 -8.44 2.97
C GLY A 217 -0.96 -9.96 3.07
N ILE A 218 -0.50 -10.68 2.04
CA ILE A 218 -0.60 -12.14 1.94
C ILE A 218 0.13 -12.80 3.12
N ASP A 219 1.20 -12.17 3.61
CA ASP A 219 1.93 -12.58 4.80
C ASP A 219 1.02 -12.70 6.04
N LYS A 220 0.11 -11.74 6.25
CA LYS A 220 -0.85 -11.74 7.36
C LYS A 220 -1.98 -12.73 7.09
N THR A 221 -2.48 -12.78 5.86
CA THR A 221 -3.58 -13.69 5.47
C THR A 221 -3.17 -15.16 5.61
N VAL A 222 -1.98 -15.53 5.17
CA VAL A 222 -1.44 -16.90 5.31
C VAL A 222 -1.25 -17.26 6.78
N LYS A 223 -0.75 -16.33 7.61
CA LYS A 223 -0.60 -16.59 9.05
C LYS A 223 -1.94 -16.78 9.75
N ASN A 224 -2.94 -15.98 9.39
CA ASN A 224 -4.31 -16.09 9.91
C ASN A 224 -4.98 -17.39 9.44
N PHE A 225 -4.78 -17.76 8.18
CA PHE A 225 -5.29 -19.00 7.60
C PHE A 225 -4.64 -20.24 8.24
N TYR A 226 -3.33 -20.21 8.47
CA TYR A 226 -2.61 -21.28 9.17
C TYR A 226 -3.10 -21.43 10.61
N ARG A 227 -3.30 -20.31 11.32
CA ARG A 227 -3.89 -20.33 12.67
C ARG A 227 -5.32 -20.87 12.63
N TRP A 228 -6.13 -20.44 11.66
CA TRP A 228 -7.48 -20.95 11.45
C TRP A 228 -7.49 -22.47 11.21
N ILE A 229 -6.61 -23.01 10.35
CA ILE A 229 -6.47 -24.45 10.13
C ILE A 229 -6.04 -25.17 11.42
N LYS A 230 -5.12 -24.59 12.19
CA LYS A 230 -4.62 -25.20 13.43
C LYS A 230 -5.66 -25.19 14.55
N GLU A 231 -6.51 -24.17 14.60
CA GLU A 231 -7.63 -24.02 15.54
C GLU A 231 -8.92 -24.68 15.02
N TYR A 232 -8.92 -25.16 13.77
CA TYR A 232 -10.02 -25.89 13.18
C TYR A 232 -10.14 -27.26 13.86
N SER A 233 -10.96 -27.33 14.91
CA SER A 233 -11.45 -28.61 15.40
C SER A 233 -12.37 -29.20 14.33
N PRO A 234 -12.02 -30.35 13.73
CA PRO A 234 -12.85 -30.95 12.70
C PRO A 234 -14.25 -31.19 13.26
N PRO A 235 -15.33 -30.85 12.51
CA PRO A 235 -16.68 -31.22 12.91
C PRO A 235 -16.75 -32.74 13.14
N PRO A 236 -17.63 -33.22 14.02
CA PRO A 236 -17.71 -34.65 14.35
C PRO A 236 -17.67 -35.50 13.08
N LEU A 237 -16.82 -36.55 13.05
CA LEU A 237 -16.67 -37.46 11.90
C LEU A 237 -18.01 -37.86 11.24
N PRO A 238 -19.11 -38.08 11.99
CA PRO A 238 -20.42 -38.41 11.39
C PRO A 238 -21.01 -37.29 10.50
N VAL A 239 -20.75 -36.02 10.81
CA VAL A 239 -21.23 -34.87 10.00
C VAL A 239 -20.43 -34.75 8.71
N GLN A 240 -19.12 -35.00 8.76
CA GLN A 240 -18.27 -34.99 7.57
C GLN A 240 -18.65 -36.11 6.59
N ILE A 241 -18.87 -37.32 7.11
CA ILE A 241 -19.31 -38.47 6.31
C ILE A 241 -20.67 -38.15 5.65
N SER A 242 -21.65 -37.63 6.41
CA SER A 242 -22.97 -37.29 5.85
C SER A 242 -22.91 -36.21 4.76
N ASN A 243 -22.04 -35.21 4.92
CA ASN A 243 -21.89 -34.15 3.92
C ASN A 243 -21.19 -34.66 2.66
N TYR A 244 -20.14 -35.46 2.81
CA TYR A 244 -19.44 -36.09 1.69
C TYR A 244 -20.37 -36.99 0.86
N THR A 245 -21.15 -37.84 1.54
CA THR A 245 -22.15 -38.69 0.87
C THR A 245 -23.27 -37.90 0.21
N ALA A 246 -23.63 -36.72 0.74
CA ALA A 246 -24.63 -35.86 0.11
C ALA A 246 -24.10 -35.23 -1.19
N VAL A 247 -22.85 -34.79 -1.20
CA VAL A 247 -22.18 -34.29 -2.41
C VAL A 247 -22.00 -35.42 -3.43
N ALA A 248 -21.51 -36.58 -3.00
CA ALA A 248 -21.38 -37.76 -3.86
C ALA A 248 -22.73 -38.19 -4.45
N GLY A 249 -23.79 -38.19 -3.64
CA GLY A 249 -25.14 -38.49 -4.11
C GLY A 249 -25.68 -37.48 -5.12
N ALA A 250 -25.46 -36.18 -4.90
CA ALA A 250 -25.83 -35.13 -5.85
C ALA A 250 -25.09 -35.27 -7.19
N LEU A 251 -23.79 -35.61 -7.15
CA LEU A 251 -22.99 -35.87 -8.35
C LEU A 251 -23.51 -37.11 -9.11
N CYS A 252 -23.82 -38.20 -8.41
CA CYS A 252 -24.40 -39.39 -9.03
C CYS A 252 -25.73 -39.07 -9.73
N ILE A 253 -26.61 -38.28 -9.11
CA ILE A 253 -27.87 -37.84 -9.73
C ILE A 253 -27.60 -36.99 -10.97
N GLY A 254 -26.67 -36.03 -10.90
CA GLY A 254 -26.30 -35.19 -12.04
C GLY A 254 -25.76 -35.99 -13.23
N ILE A 255 -24.86 -36.93 -12.97
CA ILE A 255 -24.32 -37.84 -14.00
C ILE A 255 -25.44 -38.76 -14.54
N GLY A 256 -26.34 -39.24 -13.68
CA GLY A 256 -27.49 -40.04 -14.10
C GLY A 256 -28.41 -39.31 -15.08
N ILE A 257 -28.72 -38.03 -14.83
CA ILE A 257 -29.50 -37.20 -15.75
C ILE A 257 -28.77 -37.02 -17.07
N PHE A 258 -27.47 -36.77 -17.04
CA PHE A 258 -26.65 -36.66 -18.25
C PHE A 258 -26.66 -37.96 -19.07
N LEU A 259 -26.47 -39.12 -18.42
CA LEU A 259 -26.54 -40.42 -19.10
C LEU A 259 -27.93 -40.69 -19.68
N GLY A 260 -29.00 -40.36 -18.95
CA GLY A 260 -30.37 -40.43 -19.44
C GLY A 260 -30.58 -39.59 -20.70
N TRP A 261 -30.09 -38.36 -20.70
CA TRP A 261 -30.12 -37.49 -21.88
C TRP A 261 -29.36 -38.10 -23.05
N THR A 262 -28.13 -38.57 -22.84
CA THR A 262 -27.31 -39.16 -23.92
C THR A 262 -27.97 -40.39 -24.54
N ASN A 263 -28.59 -41.26 -23.74
CA ASN A 263 -29.31 -42.44 -24.24
C ASN A 263 -30.57 -42.03 -25.02
N ALA A 264 -31.35 -41.08 -24.52
CA ALA A 264 -32.52 -40.56 -25.23
C ALA A 264 -32.14 -39.86 -26.55
N ALA A 265 -31.09 -39.05 -26.54
CA ALA A 265 -30.56 -38.36 -27.72
C ALA A 265 -30.01 -39.35 -28.76
N SER A 266 -29.33 -40.41 -28.32
CA SER A 266 -28.84 -41.47 -29.21
C SER A 266 -29.98 -42.18 -29.95
N PHE A 267 -31.11 -42.41 -29.28
CA PHE A 267 -32.29 -43.00 -29.89
C PHE A 267 -32.91 -42.07 -30.95
N VAL A 268 -33.02 -40.77 -30.66
CA VAL A 268 -33.50 -39.77 -31.63
C VAL A 268 -32.55 -39.67 -32.83
N ALA A 269 -31.24 -39.71 -32.61
CA ALA A 269 -30.24 -39.65 -33.67
C ALA A 269 -30.25 -40.88 -34.60
N MET A 270 -30.67 -42.05 -34.09
CA MET A 270 -30.85 -43.27 -34.90
C MET A 270 -32.15 -43.28 -35.72
N GLN A 271 -33.06 -42.33 -35.49
CA GLN A 271 -34.34 -42.26 -36.19
C GLN A 271 -34.17 -41.54 -37.55
N THR A 272 -34.16 -42.29 -38.65
CA THR A 272 -34.15 -41.75 -40.02
C THR A 272 -35.43 -42.14 -40.78
N PRO A 273 -36.24 -41.20 -41.30
CA PRO A 273 -36.08 -39.74 -41.28
C PRO A 273 -36.46 -39.12 -39.92
N ALA A 274 -35.85 -37.97 -39.62
CA ALA A 274 -36.13 -37.22 -38.39
C ALA A 274 -37.60 -36.74 -38.38
N PRO A 275 -38.29 -36.77 -37.23
CA PRO A 275 -39.67 -36.29 -37.15
C PRO A 275 -39.74 -34.79 -37.44
N VAL A 276 -40.44 -34.43 -38.52
CA VAL A 276 -40.58 -33.03 -38.97
C VAL A 276 -41.80 -32.35 -38.32
N ASP A 277 -42.82 -33.15 -37.98
CA ASP A 277 -44.10 -32.67 -37.43
C ASP A 277 -44.26 -32.92 -35.94
N MET A 278 -45.04 -32.07 -35.26
CA MET A 278 -45.36 -32.20 -33.82
C MET A 278 -46.04 -33.54 -33.49
N ALA A 279 -46.82 -34.12 -34.40
CA ALA A 279 -47.41 -35.44 -34.25
C ALA A 279 -46.36 -36.57 -34.27
N GLY A 280 -45.30 -36.42 -35.08
CA GLY A 280 -44.16 -37.36 -35.11
C GLY A 280 -43.40 -37.36 -33.79
N TRP A 281 -43.14 -36.18 -33.22
CA TRP A 281 -42.53 -36.05 -31.90
C TRP A 281 -43.39 -36.68 -30.79
N LEU A 282 -44.72 -36.46 -30.83
CA LEU A 282 -45.63 -37.01 -29.83
C LEU A 282 -45.69 -38.54 -29.86
N SER A 283 -45.58 -39.17 -31.04
CA SER A 283 -45.58 -40.63 -31.17
C SER A 283 -44.31 -41.32 -30.66
N ILE A 284 -43.18 -40.61 -30.66
CA ILE A 284 -41.87 -41.14 -30.26
C ILE A 284 -41.56 -40.78 -28.79
N LEU A 285 -42.31 -39.83 -28.21
CA LEU A 285 -42.18 -39.36 -26.84
C LEU A 285 -42.21 -40.48 -25.78
N PRO A 286 -43.05 -41.53 -25.86
CA PRO A 286 -42.99 -42.65 -24.92
C PRO A 286 -41.65 -43.38 -24.97
N LYS A 287 -41.11 -43.62 -26.17
CA LYS A 287 -39.83 -44.31 -26.37
C LYS A 287 -38.66 -43.45 -25.89
N ILE A 288 -38.67 -42.15 -26.17
CA ILE A 288 -37.68 -41.18 -25.66
C ILE A 288 -37.65 -41.22 -24.13
N THR A 289 -38.84 -41.19 -23.52
CA THR A 289 -39.00 -41.27 -22.05
C THR A 289 -38.48 -42.61 -21.51
N GLY A 290 -38.77 -43.73 -22.18
CA GLY A 290 -38.27 -45.04 -21.80
C GLY A 290 -36.74 -45.16 -21.86
N TYR A 291 -36.10 -44.68 -22.94
CA TYR A 291 -34.64 -44.67 -23.06
C TYR A 291 -33.97 -43.72 -22.07
N PHE A 292 -34.61 -42.59 -21.76
CA PHE A 292 -34.17 -41.68 -20.71
C PHE A 292 -34.17 -42.35 -19.33
N ILE A 293 -35.25 -43.05 -18.98
CA ILE A 293 -35.38 -43.77 -17.70
C ILE A 293 -34.32 -44.89 -17.61
N LYS A 294 -34.18 -45.72 -18.65
CA LYS A 294 -33.15 -46.78 -18.72
C LYS A 294 -31.73 -46.24 -18.50
N GLY A 295 -31.42 -45.06 -19.05
CA GLY A 295 -30.09 -44.44 -18.92
C GLY A 295 -29.82 -43.76 -17.59
N SER A 296 -30.85 -43.29 -16.90
CA SER A 296 -30.70 -42.47 -15.70
C SER A 296 -30.98 -43.21 -14.39
N MET A 297 -31.79 -44.28 -14.42
CA MET A 297 -32.30 -44.94 -13.21
C MET A 297 -31.19 -45.43 -12.26
N ASP A 298 -30.12 -46.03 -12.78
CA ASP A 298 -29.10 -46.69 -11.96
C ASP A 298 -28.37 -45.68 -11.07
N LEU A 299 -27.85 -44.59 -11.67
CA LEU A 299 -27.09 -43.59 -10.94
C LEU A 299 -27.97 -42.69 -10.08
N ILE A 300 -29.22 -42.41 -10.47
CA ILE A 300 -30.15 -41.65 -9.63
C ILE A 300 -30.46 -42.43 -8.35
N ILE A 301 -30.76 -43.73 -8.47
CA ILE A 301 -31.12 -44.58 -7.33
C ILE A 301 -29.92 -44.81 -6.42
N VAL A 302 -28.74 -45.03 -7.00
CA VAL A 302 -27.48 -45.09 -6.24
C VAL A 302 -27.23 -43.75 -5.53
N GLY A 303 -27.39 -42.61 -6.19
CA GLY A 303 -27.17 -41.30 -5.60
C GLY A 303 -28.11 -40.99 -4.41
N ILE A 304 -29.39 -41.33 -4.53
CA ILE A 304 -30.36 -41.20 -3.44
C ILE A 304 -29.99 -42.16 -2.30
N SER A 305 -29.64 -43.42 -2.61
CA SER A 305 -29.28 -44.42 -1.62
C SER A 305 -28.02 -44.03 -0.84
N VAL A 306 -26.98 -43.52 -1.52
CA VAL A 306 -25.74 -43.03 -0.90
C VAL A 306 -26.02 -41.85 0.03
N THR A 307 -26.89 -40.92 -0.37
CA THR A 307 -27.29 -39.78 0.47
C THR A 307 -28.03 -40.23 1.73
N LEU A 308 -28.96 -41.17 1.60
CA LEU A 308 -29.71 -41.74 2.72
C LEU A 308 -28.82 -42.55 3.66
N LEU A 309 -27.86 -43.29 3.10
CA LEU A 309 -26.90 -44.09 3.86
C LEU A 309 -25.96 -43.22 4.69
N GLY A 310 -25.47 -42.11 4.13
CA GLY A 310 -24.69 -41.14 4.88
C GLY A 310 -25.43 -40.51 6.05
N ARG A 311 -26.72 -40.18 5.86
CA ARG A 311 -27.60 -39.73 6.95
C ARG A 311 -27.88 -40.83 7.97
N ALA A 312 -28.01 -42.08 7.53
CA ALA A 312 -28.18 -43.22 8.42
C ALA A 312 -26.94 -43.43 9.30
N ILE A 313 -25.73 -43.33 8.74
CA ILE A 313 -24.48 -43.41 9.53
C ILE A 313 -24.46 -42.32 10.60
N ARG A 314 -24.86 -41.10 10.27
CA ARG A 314 -24.95 -40.03 11.27
C ARG A 314 -25.86 -40.39 12.44
N TRP A 315 -27.07 -40.85 12.16
CA TRP A 315 -28.04 -41.25 13.19
C TRP A 315 -27.67 -42.53 13.95
N TYR A 316 -26.80 -43.36 13.38
CA TYR A 316 -26.20 -44.50 14.10
C TYR A 316 -25.34 -44.03 15.26
N PHE A 317 -24.48 -43.03 15.01
CA PHE A 317 -23.62 -42.44 16.03
C PHE A 317 -24.40 -41.60 17.05
N GLU A 318 -25.47 -40.93 16.61
CA GLU A 318 -26.38 -40.17 17.48
C GLU A 318 -27.40 -41.05 18.23
N ARG A 319 -27.40 -42.38 17.98
CA ARG A 319 -28.35 -43.37 18.55
C ARG A 319 -29.81 -42.95 18.42
N ASP A 320 -30.19 -42.40 17.28
CA ASP A 320 -31.57 -41.95 17.01
C ASP A 320 -32.35 -43.04 16.23
N SER A 321 -33.60 -43.27 16.64
CA SER A 321 -34.59 -44.14 15.99
C SER A 321 -34.79 -43.84 14.49
N ARG A 322 -34.47 -42.61 14.05
CA ARG A 322 -34.54 -42.17 12.65
C ARG A 322 -33.66 -43.01 11.70
N LEU A 323 -32.63 -43.70 12.20
CA LEU A 323 -31.82 -44.62 11.41
C LEU A 323 -32.66 -45.74 10.76
N LEU A 324 -33.58 -46.33 11.54
CA LEU A 324 -34.39 -47.46 11.08
C LEU A 324 -35.33 -47.02 9.95
N ARG A 325 -35.89 -45.81 10.07
CA ARG A 325 -36.68 -45.20 9.01
C ARG A 325 -35.88 -45.01 7.72
N ASN A 326 -34.63 -44.54 7.82
CA ASN A 326 -33.76 -44.42 6.63
C ASN A 326 -33.40 -45.76 6.02
N ALA A 327 -33.18 -46.80 6.82
CA ALA A 327 -32.91 -48.15 6.31
C ALA A 327 -34.11 -48.68 5.48
N ALA A 328 -35.34 -48.50 5.97
CA ALA A 328 -36.54 -48.84 5.21
C ALA A 328 -36.72 -48.00 3.94
N LEU A 329 -36.37 -46.71 3.99
CA LEU A 329 -36.36 -45.84 2.81
C LEU A 329 -35.34 -46.31 1.77
N ILE A 330 -34.13 -46.72 2.17
CA ILE A 330 -33.11 -47.27 1.24
C ILE A 330 -33.64 -48.54 0.56
N ALA A 331 -34.23 -49.47 1.31
CA ALA A 331 -34.81 -50.68 0.75
C ALA A 331 -35.92 -50.38 -0.27
N SER A 332 -36.78 -49.41 0.05
CA SER A 332 -37.88 -48.98 -0.83
C SER A 332 -37.37 -48.29 -2.10
N VAL A 333 -36.37 -47.40 -1.97
CA VAL A 333 -35.73 -46.71 -3.09
C VAL A 333 -34.96 -47.70 -3.97
N ALA A 334 -34.26 -48.67 -3.40
CA ALA A 334 -33.58 -49.70 -4.17
C ALA A 334 -34.57 -50.53 -5.00
N TRP A 335 -35.74 -50.88 -4.45
CA TRP A 335 -36.77 -51.61 -5.18
C TRP A 335 -37.43 -50.79 -6.29
N SER A 336 -37.52 -49.46 -6.12
CA SER A 336 -38.05 -48.56 -7.15
C SER A 336 -37.29 -48.68 -8.48
N ARG A 337 -36.03 -49.17 -8.47
CA ARG A 337 -35.26 -49.51 -9.67
C ARG A 337 -35.98 -50.51 -10.55
N VAL A 338 -36.50 -51.58 -9.95
CA VAL A 338 -37.17 -52.66 -10.68
C VAL A 338 -38.45 -52.13 -11.33
N ILE A 339 -39.19 -51.28 -10.61
CA ILE A 339 -40.40 -50.65 -11.13
C ILE A 339 -40.07 -49.72 -12.31
N LEU A 340 -39.01 -48.91 -12.19
CA LEU A 340 -38.57 -48.00 -13.24
C LEU A 340 -38.05 -48.73 -14.48
N ASP A 341 -37.33 -49.84 -14.31
CA ASP A 341 -36.83 -50.66 -15.42
C ASP A 341 -37.97 -51.32 -16.21
N GLU A 342 -38.97 -51.86 -15.51
CA GLU A 342 -40.15 -52.44 -16.14
C GLU A 342 -41.02 -51.36 -16.81
N THR A 343 -41.16 -50.19 -16.18
CA THR A 343 -41.86 -49.04 -16.77
C THR A 343 -41.18 -48.57 -18.05
N ALA A 344 -39.85 -48.45 -18.04
CA ALA A 344 -39.08 -48.09 -19.22
C ALA A 344 -39.18 -49.14 -20.32
N THR A 345 -39.20 -50.43 -19.95
CA THR A 345 -39.33 -51.54 -20.91
C THR A 345 -40.70 -51.53 -21.59
N VAL A 346 -41.78 -51.28 -20.84
CA VAL A 346 -43.14 -51.12 -21.38
C VAL A 346 -43.22 -49.93 -22.33
N LEU A 347 -42.59 -48.80 -21.99
CA LEU A 347 -42.55 -47.60 -22.82
C LEU A 347 -41.79 -47.80 -24.14
N ILE A 348 -40.73 -48.62 -24.14
CA ILE A 348 -39.93 -48.93 -25.34
C ILE A 348 -40.60 -50.02 -26.19
N ARG A 349 -41.14 -51.06 -25.55
CA ARG A 349 -41.72 -52.26 -26.19
C ARG A 349 -43.10 -52.59 -25.58
N PRO A 350 -44.18 -51.92 -26.03
CA PRO A 350 -45.52 -52.17 -25.50
C PRO A 350 -46.07 -53.56 -25.84
N GLU A 351 -45.45 -54.26 -26.78
CA GLU A 351 -45.82 -55.62 -27.22
C GLU A 351 -45.54 -56.71 -26.17
N LEU A 352 -44.69 -56.43 -25.18
CA LEU A 352 -44.28 -57.41 -24.16
C LEU A 352 -45.29 -57.60 -23.02
N GLY A 353 -46.44 -56.93 -23.08
CA GLY A 353 -47.46 -56.97 -22.02
C GLY A 353 -47.04 -56.22 -20.75
N TYR A 354 -47.98 -56.12 -19.80
CA TYR A 354 -47.80 -55.33 -18.57
C TYR A 354 -47.61 -56.21 -17.32
N ASP A 355 -47.58 -57.53 -17.48
CA ASP A 355 -47.61 -58.50 -16.38
C ASP A 355 -46.42 -58.35 -15.43
N LYS A 356 -45.23 -58.12 -16.00
CA LYS A 356 -43.99 -57.91 -15.23
C LYS A 356 -44.01 -56.61 -14.42
N LEU A 357 -44.61 -55.55 -14.97
CA LEU A 357 -44.78 -54.27 -14.28
C LEU A 357 -45.78 -54.40 -13.12
N ILE A 358 -46.91 -55.09 -13.34
CA ILE A 358 -47.89 -55.34 -12.29
C ILE A 358 -47.24 -56.15 -11.15
N LEU A 359 -46.49 -57.21 -11.50
CA LEU A 359 -45.78 -58.02 -10.51
C LEU A 359 -44.73 -57.20 -9.74
N SER A 360 -43.92 -56.39 -10.42
CA SER A 360 -42.88 -55.58 -9.75
C SER A 360 -43.46 -54.53 -8.80
N ILE A 361 -44.63 -53.96 -9.13
CA ILE A 361 -45.39 -53.06 -8.25
C ILE A 361 -45.93 -53.81 -7.03
N VAL A 362 -46.58 -54.97 -7.22
CA VAL A 362 -47.13 -55.78 -6.12
C VAL A 362 -46.02 -56.22 -5.17
N VAL A 363 -44.91 -56.74 -5.69
CA VAL A 363 -43.76 -57.13 -4.87
C VAL A 363 -43.13 -55.90 -4.19
N GLY A 364 -43.11 -54.74 -4.84
CA GLY A 364 -42.62 -53.51 -4.23
C GLY A 364 -43.44 -53.03 -3.05
N ILE A 365 -44.77 -53.11 -3.14
CA ILE A 365 -45.67 -52.82 -2.01
C ILE A 365 -45.42 -53.79 -0.86
N LEU A 366 -45.28 -55.09 -1.14
CA LEU A 366 -44.98 -56.10 -0.13
C LEU A 366 -43.63 -55.84 0.56
N ILE A 367 -42.60 -55.43 -0.19
CA ILE A 367 -41.29 -55.09 0.37
C ILE A 367 -41.35 -53.81 1.21
N GLY A 368 -42.14 -52.82 0.80
CA GLY A 368 -42.41 -51.62 1.61
C GLY A 368 -43.03 -51.98 2.96
N ILE A 369 -44.09 -52.80 2.95
CA ILE A 369 -44.76 -53.28 4.17
C ILE A 369 -43.79 -54.09 5.02
N ALA A 370 -43.05 -55.03 4.42
CA ALA A 370 -42.06 -55.85 5.13
C ALA A 370 -40.96 -54.99 5.75
N SER A 371 -40.48 -53.96 5.06
CA SER A 371 -39.46 -53.04 5.57
C SER A 371 -39.95 -52.26 6.80
N VAL A 372 -41.21 -51.81 6.79
CA VAL A 372 -41.83 -51.12 7.95
C VAL A 372 -42.02 -52.09 9.13
N LEU A 373 -42.45 -53.32 8.87
CA LEU A 373 -42.59 -54.34 9.91
C LEU A 373 -41.25 -54.71 10.55
N VAL A 374 -40.19 -54.85 9.74
CA VAL A 374 -38.82 -55.08 10.21
C VAL A 374 -38.37 -53.91 11.08
N VAL A 375 -38.59 -52.67 10.66
CA VAL A 375 -38.30 -51.48 11.47
C VAL A 375 -39.02 -51.52 12.82
N PHE A 376 -40.30 -51.88 12.85
CA PHE A 376 -41.08 -51.98 14.08
C PHE A 376 -40.56 -53.06 15.04
N VAL A 377 -40.23 -54.25 14.51
CA VAL A 377 -39.66 -55.36 15.29
C VAL A 377 -38.29 -54.98 15.85
N VAL A 378 -37.42 -54.40 15.00
CA VAL A 378 -36.07 -53.98 15.40
C VAL A 378 -36.15 -52.88 16.46
N HIS A 379 -37.02 -51.88 16.28
CA HIS A 379 -37.25 -50.83 17.27
C HIS A 379 -37.72 -51.41 18.62
N ARG A 380 -38.63 -52.39 18.62
CA ARG A 380 -39.10 -53.06 19.84
C ARG A 380 -37.98 -53.87 20.51
N SER A 381 -37.13 -54.54 19.75
CA SER A 381 -36.02 -55.36 20.27
C SER A 381 -34.83 -54.54 20.77
N ALA A 382 -34.61 -53.35 20.21
CA ALA A 382 -33.43 -52.51 20.46
C ALA A 382 -33.75 -51.27 21.31
N ARG A 383 -34.85 -51.26 22.07
CA ARG A 383 -35.28 -50.10 22.91
C ARG A 383 -34.14 -49.56 23.79
N GLY A 384 -33.37 -50.43 24.44
CA GLY A 384 -32.24 -50.03 25.30
C GLY A 384 -31.04 -49.39 24.58
N PHE A 385 -30.94 -49.48 23.25
CA PHE A 385 -29.94 -48.78 22.46
C PHE A 385 -30.35 -47.33 22.15
N PHE A 386 -31.65 -47.07 22.01
CA PHE A 386 -32.22 -45.77 21.63
C PHE A 386 -32.69 -44.93 22.84
N GLU A 387 -32.99 -45.52 24.00
CA GLU A 387 -33.47 -44.82 25.22
C GLU A 387 -32.43 -43.93 25.91
N LYS A 388 -31.12 -44.21 25.78
CA LYS A 388 -30.05 -43.46 26.48
C LYS A 388 -29.99 -41.97 26.13
N THR A 389 -30.64 -41.53 25.07
CA THR A 389 -30.65 -40.14 24.62
C THR A 389 -31.89 -39.37 25.13
N GLU A 390 -32.99 -40.05 25.48
CA GLU A 390 -34.18 -39.38 26.03
C GLU A 390 -33.97 -38.89 27.47
N GLU A 391 -33.23 -39.64 28.30
CA GLU A 391 -32.87 -39.19 29.67
C GLU A 391 -32.01 -37.91 29.67
N GLN A 392 -31.10 -37.74 28.70
CA GLN A 392 -30.24 -36.55 28.61
C GLN A 392 -30.98 -35.29 28.12
N VAL A 393 -32.14 -35.42 27.47
CA VAL A 393 -32.96 -34.27 27.04
C VAL A 393 -33.91 -33.83 28.15
N GLY A 394 -34.28 -34.74 29.08
CA GLY A 394 -35.11 -34.42 30.25
C GLY A 394 -34.40 -33.55 31.30
N GLU A 395 -33.10 -33.73 31.52
CA GLU A 395 -32.33 -32.96 32.52
C GLU A 395 -31.98 -31.52 32.09
N LEU A 396 -32.15 -31.16 30.82
CA LEU A 396 -31.90 -29.80 30.31
C LEU A 396 -33.18 -28.93 30.20
N GLY A 397 -34.34 -29.48 30.59
CA GLY A 397 -35.63 -28.77 30.61
C GLY A 397 -36.05 -28.22 31.97
N GLU A 398 -35.35 -28.59 33.06
CA GLU A 398 -35.58 -28.08 34.41
C GLU A 398 -34.26 -27.50 34.97
N GLY A 399 -33.91 -26.30 34.50
CA GLY A 399 -32.77 -25.53 34.99
C GLY A 399 -33.00 -24.04 34.80
#